data_AF-A0A4Q3KRD4-F1
#
_entry.id   AF-A0A4Q3KRD4-F1
#
_cell.length_a   1.000
_cell.length_b   1.000
_cell.length_c   1.000
_cell.angle_alpha   90.00
_cell.angle_beta   90.00
_cell.angle_gamma   90.00
#
_symmetry.space_group_name_H-M   'P 1'
#
loop_
_entity.id
_entity.type
_entity.pdbx_description
1 polymer ?
#
loop_
_entity_poly.entity_id
_entity_poly.type
_entity_poly.pdbx_seq_one_letter_code
_entity_poly.pdbx_strand_id
1 'polypeptide(L)' 'MQYREFHGLADLGIVSLDLHATVGTRVDNGNLLGLVSSYTTTDGGTHDMAGVWFAKQAVAPSEESLKVSLHDVLAASAPD' A
#
# COMPACT_ATOMS: atom_id res chain seq x y z
N MET A 1 7.37 4.90 27.98
CA MET A 1 6.80 5.39 26.71
C MET A 1 7.70 4.90 25.58
N GLN A 2 7.14 4.30 24.53
CA GLN A 2 7.90 3.71 23.42
C GLN A 2 7.72 4.59 22.18
N TYR A 3 8.76 5.34 21.81
CA TYR A 3 8.79 6.23 20.63
C TYR A 3 9.88 5.82 19.62
N ARG A 4 10.27 4.53 19.60
CA ARG A 4 11.44 4.07 18.83
C ARG A 4 11.23 3.97 17.32
N GLU A 5 10.02 4.20 16.82
CA GLU A 5 9.67 4.04 15.41
C GLU A 5 9.49 5.39 14.70
N PHE A 6 9.43 6.49 15.45
CA PHE A 6 9.28 7.83 14.89
C PHE A 6 10.61 8.58 14.98
N HIS A 7 11.07 9.10 13.85
CA HIS A 7 12.34 9.80 13.73
C HIS A 7 12.16 11.10 12.96
N GLY A 8 12.86 12.16 13.39
CA GLY A 8 13.02 13.35 12.57
C GLY A 8 14.00 13.09 11.44
N LEU A 9 13.82 13.77 10.30
CA LEU A 9 14.76 13.69 9.18
C LEU A 9 16.18 14.13 9.57
N ALA A 10 16.28 15.14 10.44
CA ALA A 10 17.56 15.61 10.96
C ALA A 10 18.27 14.56 11.83
N ASP A 11 17.51 13.77 12.61
CA ASP A 11 18.07 12.67 13.42
C ASP A 11 18.64 11.55 12.54
N LEU A 12 18.12 11.40 11.32
CA LEU A 12 18.60 10.47 10.29
C LEU A 12 19.64 11.09 9.35
N GLY A 13 20.00 12.37 9.55
CA GLY A 13 20.95 13.08 8.69
C GLY A 13 20.45 13.33 7.26
N ILE A 14 19.14 13.34 7.02
CA ILE A 14 18.55 13.63 5.69
C ILE A 14 18.48 15.15 5.50
N VAL A 15 19.06 15.66 4.42
CA VAL A 15 19.23 17.10 4.15
C VAL A 15 18.39 17.62 2.99
N SER A 16 17.99 16.76 2.06
CA SER A 16 17.09 17.14 0.95
C SER A 16 16.30 15.94 0.45
N LEU A 17 15.13 16.23 -0.13
CA LEU A 17 14.28 15.28 -0.84
C LEU A 17 14.18 15.73 -2.30
N ASP A 18 14.37 14.81 -3.23
CA ASP A 18 14.05 15.05 -4.64
C ASP A 18 12.57 14.72 -4.89
N LEU A 19 11.82 15.74 -5.31
CA LEU A 19 10.38 15.63 -5.57
C LEU A 19 10.07 15.35 -7.05
N HIS A 20 11.07 15.22 -7.91
CA HIS A 20 10.91 14.83 -9.32
C HIS A 20 10.77 13.31 -9.45
N ALA A 21 9.70 12.76 -8.87
CA ALA A 21 9.45 11.33 -8.91
C ALA A 21 9.18 10.83 -10.34
N THR A 22 9.76 9.68 -10.67
CA THR A 22 9.50 8.94 -11.90
C THR A 22 8.45 7.84 -11.64
N VAL A 23 7.63 7.55 -12.64
CA VAL A 23 6.64 6.47 -12.54
C VAL A 23 7.35 5.13 -12.53
N GLY A 24 7.12 4.36 -11.46
CA GLY A 24 7.63 3.00 -11.30
C GLY A 24 6.56 1.95 -11.65
N THR A 25 7.01 0.81 -12.15
CA THR A 25 6.15 -0.35 -12.45
C THR A 25 6.64 -1.63 -11.76
N ARG A 26 7.70 -1.52 -10.95
CA ARG A 26 8.31 -2.66 -10.26
C ARG A 26 7.39 -3.13 -9.13
N VAL A 27 7.12 -4.43 -9.12
CA VAL A 27 6.46 -5.11 -8.01
C VAL A 27 7.51 -5.88 -7.21
N ASP A 28 7.50 -5.70 -5.90
CA ASP A 28 8.41 -6.36 -4.96
C ASP A 28 7.60 -6.98 -3.82
N ASN A 29 7.69 -8.30 -3.67
CA ASN A 29 6.89 -9.09 -2.73
C ASN A 29 5.38 -8.77 -2.81
N GLY A 30 4.87 -8.56 -4.02
CA GLY A 30 3.47 -8.23 -4.28
C GLY A 30 3.11 -6.75 -4.12
N ASN A 31 4.01 -5.90 -3.62
CA ASN A 31 3.77 -4.47 -3.44
C ASN A 31 4.30 -3.68 -4.65
N LEU A 32 3.52 -2.71 -5.14
CA LEU A 32 3.91 -1.89 -6.28
C LEU A 32 4.70 -0.66 -5.82
N LEU A 33 5.90 -0.47 -6.36
CA LEU A 33 6.66 0.77 -6.23
C LEU A 33 6.26 1.69 -7.40
N GLY A 34 5.24 2.52 -7.19
CA GLY A 34 4.61 3.27 -8.27
C GLY A 34 5.22 4.65 -8.54
N LEU A 35 5.95 5.21 -7.57
CA LEU A 35 6.72 6.44 -7.72
C LEU A 35 8.09 6.24 -7.10
N VAL A 36 9.15 6.62 -7.81
CA VAL A 36 10.53 6.49 -7.34
C VAL A 36 11.26 7.83 -7.52
N SER A 37 11.89 8.31 -6.45
CA SER A 37 12.81 9.44 -6.44
C SER A 37 13.96 9.16 -5.48
N SER A 38 14.60 10.20 -4.93
CA SER A 38 15.73 10.06 -4.02
C SER A 38 15.72 11.08 -2.89
N TYR A 39 16.58 10.85 -1.89
CA TYR A 39 16.94 11.83 -0.87
C TYR A 39 18.46 11.85 -0.67
N THR A 40 18.98 12.96 -0.16
CA THR A 40 20.41 13.13 0.13
C THR A 40 20.66 13.22 1.63
N THR A 41 21.77 12.64 2.09
CA THR A 41 22.23 12.66 3.48
C THR A 41 23.40 13.64 3.71
N THR A 42 23.66 13.97 4.98
CA THR A 42 24.73 14.91 5.38
C THR A 42 26.15 14.52 4.92
N ASP A 43 26.40 13.24 4.64
CA ASP A 43 27.65 12.72 4.08
C ASP A 43 27.72 12.84 2.54
N GLY A 44 26.68 13.39 1.90
CA GLY A 44 26.55 13.52 0.45
C GLY A 44 26.01 12.26 -0.23
N GLY A 45 25.64 11.22 0.52
CA GLY A 45 25.03 10.01 -0.02
C GLY A 45 23.65 10.28 -0.62
N THR A 46 23.33 9.57 -1.71
CA THR A 46 21.99 9.59 -2.34
C THR A 46 21.36 8.22 -2.18
N HIS A 47 20.10 8.20 -1.74
CA HIS A 47 19.35 6.98 -1.45
C HIS A 47 17.99 7.00 -2.14
N ASP A 48 17.47 5.82 -2.48
CA ASP A 48 16.16 5.68 -3.10
C ASP A 48 15.04 6.04 -2.12
N MET A 49 14.03 6.73 -2.64
CA MET A 49 12.73 6.96 -1.99
C MET A 49 11.63 6.44 -2.90
N ALA A 50 10.64 5.74 -2.34
CA ALA A 50 9.55 5.17 -3.14
C ALA A 50 8.17 5.36 -2.49
N GLY A 51 7.18 5.68 -3.32
CA GLY A 51 5.77 5.52 -2.99
C GLY A 51 5.33 4.07 -3.24
N VAL A 52 5.02 3.34 -2.16
CA VAL A 52 4.67 1.91 -2.22
C VAL A 52 3.18 1.70 -2.01
N TRP A 53 2.52 1.03 -2.95
CA TRP A 53 1.18 0.49 -2.80
C TRP A 53 1.28 -0.92 -2.23
N PHE A 54 0.93 -1.07 -0.97
CA PHE A 54 0.92 -2.37 -0.31
C PHE A 54 -0.25 -3.22 -0.80
N ALA A 55 0.04 -4.43 -1.26
CA ALA A 55 -0.98 -5.40 -1.60
C ALA A 55 -1.69 -5.86 -0.33
N LYS A 56 -3.02 -5.77 -0.32
CA LYS A 56 -3.84 -6.44 0.68
C LYS A 56 -4.08 -7.86 0.21
N GLN A 57 -3.93 -8.82 1.12
CA GLN A 57 -4.40 -10.17 0.87
C GLN A 57 -5.92 -10.09 0.64
N ALA A 58 -6.38 -10.49 -0.55
CA ALA A 58 -7.80 -10.68 -0.77
C ALA A 58 -8.25 -11.79 0.20
N VAL A 59 -9.07 -11.44 1.18
CA VAL A 59 -9.77 -12.45 1.97
C VAL A 59 -10.78 -13.04 0.98
N ALA A 60 -10.49 -14.25 0.50
CA ALA A 60 -11.48 -14.99 -0.26
C ALA A 60 -12.73 -15.08 0.62
N PRO A 61 -13.92 -14.67 0.12
CA PRO A 61 -15.14 -14.87 0.88
C PRO A 61 -15.22 -16.34 1.25
N SER A 62 -15.45 -16.64 2.54
CA SER A 62 -15.68 -18.01 2.97
C SER A 62 -16.85 -18.58 2.16
N GLU A 63 -16.82 -19.89 1.88
CA GLU A 63 -17.88 -20.54 1.09
C GLU A 63 -19.28 -20.37 1.70
N GLU A 64 -19.38 -20.00 2.98
CA GLU A 64 -20.62 -19.58 3.65
C GLU A 64 -21.20 -18.26 3.12
N SER A 65 -20.35 -17.29 2.75
CA SER A 65 -20.77 -15.98 2.25
C SER A 65 -21.30 -16.02 0.81
N LEU A 66 -21.11 -17.13 0.08
CA LEU A 66 -21.51 -17.27 -1.33
C LEU A 66 -22.82 -18.05 -1.51
N LYS A 67 -23.45 -18.52 -0.43
CA LYS A 67 -24.70 -19.27 -0.50
C LYS A 67 -25.90 -18.33 -0.58
N VAL A 68 -26.15 -17.76 -1.75
CA VAL A 68 -27.50 -17.29 -2.10
C VAL A 68 -28.37 -18.55 -2.29
N SER A 69 -29.40 -18.73 -1.48
CA SER A 69 -30.27 -19.91 -1.60
C SER A 69 -31.33 -19.67 -2.68
N LEU A 70 -31.72 -20.72 -3.42
CA LEU A 70 -32.82 -20.62 -4.41
C LEU A 70 -34.11 -20.05 -3.78
N HIS A 71 -34.38 -20.38 -2.51
CA HIS A 71 -35.51 -19.86 -1.75
C HIS A 71 -35.50 -18.32 -1.66
N ASP A 72 -34.32 -17.69 -1.58
CA ASP A 72 -34.18 -16.23 -1.49
C ASP A 72 -34.58 -15.55 -2.81
N VAL A 73 -34.33 -16.22 -3.95
CA VAL A 73 -34.70 -15.72 -5.28
C VAL A 73 -36.19 -15.92 -5.57
N LEU A 74 -36.76 -17.04 -5.11
CA LEU A 74 -38.19 -17.32 -5.28
C LEU A 74 -39.10 -16.43 -4.40
N ALA A 75 -38.62 -16.01 -3.22
CA ALA A 75 -39.38 -15.11 -2.34
C ALA A 75 -39.56 -13.70 -2.92
N ALA A 76 -38.65 -13.24 -3.79
CA ALA A 76 -38.73 -11.92 -4.43
C ALA A 76 -39.66 -11.88 -5.66
N SER A 77 -40.18 -13.02 -6.12
CA SER A 77 -41.00 -13.15 -7.33
C SER A 77 -42.50 -13.32 -7.05
N ALA A 78 -42.96 -13.20 -5.81
CA ALA A 78 -44.41 -13.22 -5.55
C ALA A 78 -45.02 -11.89 -6.04
N PRO A 79 -45.93 -11.90 -7.04
CA PRO A 79 -46.70 -10.72 -7.37
C PRO A 79 -47.73 -10.43 -6.26
N ASP A 80 -48.01 -9.14 -6.02
CA ASP A 80 -49.25 -8.68 -5.37
C ASP A 80 -50.49 -9.14 -6.16
#